data_AF-A0A957VJY8-F1
#
_entry.id   AF-A0A957VJY8-F1
#
_cell.length_a   1.000
_cell.length_b   1.000
_cell.length_c   1.000
_cell.angle_alpha   90.00
_cell.angle_beta   90.00
_cell.angle_gamma   90.00
#
_symmetry.space_group_name_H-M   'P 1'
#
loop_
_entity.id
_entity.type
_entity.pdbx_description
1 polymer ?
#
loop_
_entity_poly.entity_id
_entity_poly.type
_entity_poly.pdbx_seq_one_letter_code
_entity_poly.pdbx_strand_id
1 'polypeptide(L)'
;MSSVLRIGSRTSDLAMWQTRRVTALLQAAWPDLVCEVVPFVTKGDKTLDQSLPAIGGKGLFTAELEESLRAGAIDLAVHSLKDLPVANAPGTVL
;
A
#
# COMPACT_ATOMS: atom_id res chain seq x y z
N MET A 1 -25.64 -4.00 -4.21
CA MET A 1 -24.50 -3.23 -4.72
C MET A 1 -23.26 -4.07 -4.42
N SER A 2 -22.47 -4.46 -5.42
CA SER A 2 -21.15 -5.05 -5.13
C SER A 2 -20.23 -3.89 -4.79
N SER A 3 -19.78 -3.83 -3.54
CA SER A 3 -18.86 -2.78 -3.07
C SER A 3 -17.47 -3.10 -3.60
N VAL A 4 -16.88 -2.18 -4.36
CA VAL A 4 -15.51 -2.30 -4.85
C VAL A 4 -14.55 -2.06 -3.69
N LEU A 5 -13.60 -2.97 -3.49
CA LEU A 5 -12.51 -2.85 -2.52
C LEU A 5 -11.27 -2.26 -3.21
N ARG A 6 -10.92 -1.03 -2.87
CA ARG A 6 -9.79 -0.29 -3.43
C ARG A 6 -8.52 -0.58 -2.63
N ILE A 7 -7.51 -1.13 -3.28
CA ILE A 7 -6.29 -1.64 -2.67
C ILE A 7 -5.10 -0.79 -3.13
N GLY A 8 -4.51 -0.04 -2.22
CA GLY A 8 -3.30 0.74 -2.47
C GLY A 8 -2.06 -0.15 -2.58
N SER A 9 -1.23 0.12 -3.59
CA SER A 9 0.05 -0.55 -3.81
C SER A 9 1.09 0.40 -4.34
N ARG A 10 2.36 0.23 -3.97
CA ARG A 10 3.48 0.81 -4.75
C ARG A 10 3.54 0.20 -6.16
N THR A 11 4.14 0.94 -7.09
CA THR A 11 4.23 0.54 -8.50
C THR A 11 5.40 -0.38 -8.83
N SER A 12 6.31 -0.67 -7.90
CA SER A 12 7.40 -1.61 -8.14
C SER A 12 6.86 -3.02 -8.44
N ASP A 13 7.57 -3.77 -9.28
CA ASP A 13 7.12 -5.10 -9.73
C ASP A 13 6.80 -6.04 -8.56
N LEU A 14 7.64 -6.01 -7.51
CA LEU A 14 7.42 -6.81 -6.31
C LEU A 14 6.17 -6.36 -5.54
N ALA A 15 5.95 -5.05 -5.36
CA ALA A 15 4.77 -4.55 -4.67
C ALA A 15 3.49 -4.91 -5.43
N MET A 16 3.49 -4.73 -6.76
CA MET A 16 2.35 -5.12 -7.61
C MET A 16 2.10 -6.63 -7.57
N TRP A 17 3.16 -7.45 -7.54
CA TRP A 17 3.01 -8.89 -7.38
C TRP A 17 2.39 -9.25 -6.02
N GLN A 18 2.87 -8.65 -4.92
CA GLN A 18 2.33 -8.86 -3.58
C GLN A 18 0.85 -8.48 -3.51
N THR A 19 0.49 -7.33 -4.06
CA THR A 19 -0.89 -6.85 -4.12
C THR A 19 -1.78 -7.79 -4.92
N ARG A 20 -1.35 -8.22 -6.11
CA ARG A 20 -2.10 -9.21 -6.92
C ARG A 20 -2.27 -10.53 -6.18
N ARG A 21 -1.26 -10.98 -5.42
CA ARG A 21 -1.35 -12.19 -4.60
C ARG A 21 -2.41 -12.05 -3.51
N VAL A 22 -2.46 -10.91 -2.81
CA VAL A 22 -3.49 -10.61 -1.81
C VAL A 22 -4.87 -10.55 -2.47
N THR A 23 -5.03 -9.82 -3.58
CA THR A 23 -6.28 -9.76 -4.35
C THR A 23 -6.79 -11.14 -4.74
N ALA A 24 -5.93 -12.03 -5.24
CA ALA A 24 -6.31 -13.39 -5.61
C ALA A 24 -6.80 -14.22 -4.41
N LEU A 25 -6.20 -14.03 -3.23
CA LEU A 25 -6.65 -14.70 -2.01
C LEU A 25 -8.00 -14.16 -1.53
N LEU A 26 -8.20 -12.84 -1.58
CA LEU A 26 -9.47 -12.21 -1.24
C LEU A 26 -10.60 -12.68 -2.17
N GLN A 27 -10.35 -12.71 -3.48
CA GLN A 27 -11.33 -13.18 -4.47
C GLN A 27 -11.63 -14.68 -4.33
N ALA A 28 -10.65 -15.50 -3.94
CA ALA A 28 -10.89 -16.92 -3.65
C ALA A 28 -11.79 -17.13 -2.42
N ALA A 29 -11.64 -16.29 -1.39
CA ALA A 29 -12.48 -16.33 -0.19
C ALA A 29 -13.87 -15.69 -0.40
N TRP A 30 -13.94 -14.64 -1.24
CA TRP A 30 -15.14 -13.89 -1.57
C TRP A 30 -15.26 -13.72 -3.09
N PRO A 31 -15.89 -14.69 -3.79
CA PRO A 31 -15.94 -14.71 -5.27
C PRO A 31 -16.59 -13.47 -5.90
N ASP A 32 -17.55 -12.84 -5.21
CA ASP A 32 -18.27 -11.66 -5.69
C ASP A 32 -17.57 -10.32 -5.35
N LEU A 33 -16.44 -10.38 -4.64
CA LEU A 33 -15.66 -9.20 -4.25
C LEU A 33 -14.91 -8.63 -5.46
N VAL A 34 -15.27 -7.41 -5.83
CA VAL A 34 -14.55 -6.65 -6.85
C VAL A 34 -13.37 -5.95 -6.17
N CYS A 35 -12.15 -6.24 -6.61
CA CYS A 35 -10.94 -5.57 -6.12
C CYS A 35 -10.38 -4.64 -7.20
N GLU A 36 -10.07 -3.40 -6.82
CA GLU A 36 -9.42 -2.42 -7.68
C GLU A 36 -8.05 -2.08 -7.09
N VAL A 37 -6.97 -2.24 -7.86
CA VAL A 37 -5.63 -1.86 -7.39
C VAL A 37 -5.36 -0.40 -7.76
N VAL A 38 -5.11 0.44 -6.76
CA VAL A 38 -4.77 1.85 -6.91
C VAL A 38 -3.25 2.01 -6.77
N PRO A 39 -2.52 2.33 -7.86
CA PRO A 39 -1.07 2.45 -7.85
C PRO A 39 -0.62 3.77 -7.22
N PHE A 40 0.42 3.70 -6.39
CA PHE A 40 1.07 4.83 -5.74
C PHE A 40 2.54 4.93 -6.14
N VAL A 41 2.99 6.15 -6.41
CA VAL A 41 4.41 6.48 -6.55
C VAL A 41 4.81 7.26 -5.31
N THR A 42 5.62 6.64 -4.45
CA THR A 42 6.05 7.24 -3.19
C THR A 42 7.27 8.13 -3.38
N LYS A 43 7.58 9.00 -2.41
CA LYS A 43 8.85 9.75 -2.43
C LYS A 43 10.06 8.85 -2.51
N GLY A 44 10.04 7.70 -1.81
CA GLY A 44 11.13 6.72 -1.90
C GLY A 44 11.31 6.10 -3.29
N ASP A 45 10.26 6.06 -4.13
CA ASP A 45 10.38 5.61 -5.53
C ASP A 45 11.05 6.68 -6.43
N LYS A 46 10.94 7.96 -6.06
CA LYS A 46 11.48 9.09 -6.83
C LYS A 46 12.94 9.42 -6.48
N THR A 47 13.46 8.90 -5.37
CA THR A 47 14.81 9.21 -4.87
C THR A 47 15.65 7.93 -4.82
N LEU A 48 16.11 7.48 -5.99
CA LEU A 48 16.95 6.29 -6.13
C LEU A 48 18.45 6.60 -5.96
N ASP A 49 18.85 7.87 -6.07
CA ASP A 49 20.26 8.30 -6.12
C ASP A 49 20.86 8.65 -4.74
N GLN A 50 20.10 8.48 -3.66
CA GLN A 50 20.55 8.77 -2.30
C GLN A 50 20.35 7.55 -1.41
N SER A 51 21.30 7.30 -0.51
CA SER A 51 21.19 6.19 0.42
C SER A 51 20.02 6.43 1.39
N LEU A 52 19.27 5.36 1.69
CA LEU A 52 18.13 5.39 2.62
C LEU A 52 18.41 6.12 3.96
N PRO A 53 19.60 5.98 4.59
CA PRO A 53 19.93 6.73 5.80
C PRO A 53 20.06 8.25 5.57
N ALA A 54 20.50 8.68 4.39
CA ALA A 54 20.69 10.09 4.04
C ALA A 54 19.35 10.81 3.76
N ILE A 55 18.34 10.06 3.30
CA ILE A 55 17.01 10.60 2.99
C ILE A 55 16.23 10.94 4.26
N GLY A 56 16.55 10.30 5.40
CA GLY A 56 16.02 10.63 6.72
C GLY A 56 14.51 10.81 6.77
N GLY A 57 13.73 9.76 6.98
CA GLY A 57 12.28 9.92 7.08
C GLY A 57 11.56 8.66 7.50
N LYS A 58 10.90 8.70 8.66
CA LYS A 58 9.84 7.74 9.00
C LYS A 58 8.78 7.81 7.90
N GLY A 59 8.38 6.66 7.35
CA GLY A 59 7.27 6.57 6.39
C GLY A 59 7.61 6.93 4.94
N LEU A 60 8.88 6.89 4.52
CA LEU A 60 9.30 7.22 3.14
C LEU A 60 8.56 6.44 2.04
N PHE A 61 8.09 5.23 2.36
CA PHE A 61 7.36 4.34 1.45
C PHE A 61 5.89 4.12 1.84
N THR A 62 5.43 4.70 2.95
CA THR A 62 4.09 4.44 3.52
C THR A 62 3.23 5.69 3.63
N ALA A 63 3.82 6.88 3.71
CA ALA A 63 3.09 8.12 4.00
C ALA A 63 1.96 8.42 3.00
N GLU A 64 2.21 8.27 1.69
CA GLU A 64 1.19 8.52 0.66
C GLU A 64 0.02 7.52 0.74
N LEU A 65 0.30 6.26 1.11
CA LEU A 65 -0.70 5.21 1.27
C LEU A 65 -1.51 5.41 2.56
N GLU A 66 -0.84 5.77 3.67
CA GLU A 66 -1.47 6.10 4.95
C GLU A 66 -2.39 7.33 4.86
N GLU A 67 -1.99 8.36 4.11
CA GLU A 67 -2.86 9.51 3.82
C GLU A 67 -4.08 9.10 3.00
N SER A 68 -3.88 8.26 1.98
CA SER A 68 -4.97 7.81 1.11
C SER A 68 -5.97 6.90 1.83
N LEU A 69 -5.51 6.08 2.78
CA LEU A 69 -6.37 5.33 3.70
C LEU A 69 -7.24 6.28 4.53
N ARG A 70 -6.61 7.28 5.16
CA ARG A 70 -7.34 8.26 6.00
C ARG A 70 -8.33 9.11 5.20
N ALA A 71 -8.00 9.44 3.95
CA ALA A 71 -8.88 10.16 3.05
C ALA A 71 -10.00 9.28 2.45
N GLY A 72 -10.00 7.96 2.70
CA GLY A 72 -10.96 7.03 2.11
C GLY A 72 -10.81 6.86 0.60
N ALA A 73 -9.65 7.19 0.04
CA ALA A 73 -9.33 6.98 -1.38
C ALA A 73 -9.00 5.51 -1.68
N ILE A 74 -8.45 4.81 -0.69
CA ILE A 74 -8.25 3.36 -0.68
C ILE A 74 -8.82 2.78 0.61
N ASP A 75 -9.20 1.51 0.57
CA ASP A 75 -9.83 0.80 1.68
C ASP A 75 -8.80 -0.09 2.42
N LEU A 76 -7.75 -0.54 1.74
CA LEU A 76 -6.59 -1.21 2.33
C LEU A 76 -5.30 -0.90 1.57
N ALA A 77 -4.14 -1.08 2.20
CA ALA A 77 -2.83 -0.98 1.56
C ALA A 77 -2.04 -2.27 1.75
N VAL A 78 -1.32 -2.72 0.72
CA VAL A 78 -0.45 -3.90 0.79
C VAL A 78 1.01 -3.46 0.84
N HIS A 79 1.74 -3.98 1.83
CA HIS A 79 3.15 -3.67 2.05
C HIS A 79 3.97 -4.93 2.36
N SER A 80 5.26 -4.86 2.03
CA SER A 80 6.24 -5.73 2.69
C SER A 80 6.36 -5.31 4.15
N LEU A 81 6.20 -6.25 5.08
CA LEU A 81 6.18 -5.97 6.52
C LEU A 81 7.43 -5.21 7.01
N LYS A 82 8.60 -5.49 6.43
CA LYS A 82 9.86 -4.81 6.76
C LYS A 82 9.86 -3.30 6.48
N ASP A 83 8.97 -2.83 5.60
CA ASP A 83 8.89 -1.43 5.17
C ASP A 83 7.88 -0.64 6.02
N LEU A 84 7.11 -1.30 6.90
CA LEU A 84 6.17 -0.66 7.81
C LEU A 84 6.88 -0.10 9.05
N PRO A 85 6.44 1.06 9.57
CA PRO A 85 6.93 1.57 10.84
C PRO A 85 6.53 0.64 12.00
N VAL A 86 7.31 0.66 13.08
CA VAL A 86 7.03 -0.17 14.28
C VAL A 86 5.71 0.23 14.95
N ALA A 87 5.36 1.52 14.91
CA ALA A 87 4.08 2.02 15.41
C ALA A 87 3.16 2.34 14.23
N ASN A 88 1.89 1.96 14.36
CA ASN A 88 0.86 2.30 13.37
C ASN A 88 0.73 3.81 13.24
N ALA A 89 0.45 4.27 12.01
CA ALA A 89 0.07 5.65 11.80
C ALA A 89 -1.30 5.92 12.47
N PRO A 90 -1.56 7.15 12.96
CA PRO A 90 -2.85 7.49 13.53
C PRO A 90 -3.99 7.17 12.56
N GLY A 91 -5.02 6.45 13.02
CA GLY A 91 -6.16 6.08 12.18
C GLY A 91 -5.92 4.90 11.23
N THR A 92 -4.77 4.21 11.33
CA THR A 92 -4.52 2.97 10.59
C THR A 92 -4.24 1.80 11.55
N VAL A 93 -4.39 0.58 11.02
CA VAL A 93 -4.08 -0.66 11.73
C VAL A 93 -3.46 -1.65 10.75
N LEU A 94 -2.55 -2.48 11.25
CA LEU A 94 -2.03 -3.66 10.55
C LEU A 94 -2.80 -4.91 10.98
#